data_AF-A0A0F9A1Y6-F1
#
_entry.id   AF-A0A0F9A1Y6-F1
#
_cell.length_a   1.000
_cell.length_b   1.000
_cell.length_c   1.000
_cell.angle_alpha   90.00
_cell.angle_beta   90.00
_cell.angle_gamma   90.00
#
_symmetry.space_group_name_H-M   'P 1'
#
loop_
_entity.id
_entity.type
_entity.pdbx_description
1 polymer ?
#
loop_
_entity_poly.entity_id
_entity_poly.type
_entity_poly.pdbx_seq_one_letter_code
_entity_poly.pdbx_strand_id
1 'polypeptide(L)'
;MVITRLWLRKMGEIKTIKASILNSSDIEVRGYQVKIAEECSNKNSLVVLPTGLGKTIIAVLVASKILENVPSESKIIVLAPTRPLINQHYETFLKFLNIPKDKFSILTGKVLPEKRANLFKENQVLFFTPQTLRNDLVKKKYTLK
;
A
#
# COMPACT_ATOMS: atom_id res chain seq x y z
N MET A 1 -2.82 -12.06 0.33
CA MET A 1 -2.99 -10.60 0.25
C MET A 1 -3.34 -10.29 -1.19
N VAL A 2 -4.52 -9.74 -1.44
CA VAL A 2 -5.01 -9.46 -2.80
C VAL A 2 -4.60 -8.03 -3.13
N ILE A 3 -3.81 -7.83 -4.19
CA ILE A 3 -3.43 -6.51 -4.69
C ILE A 3 -4.18 -6.31 -6.02
N THR A 4 -5.12 -5.37 -6.07
CA THR A 4 -5.92 -5.04 -7.27
C THR A 4 -5.82 -3.55 -7.62
N ARG A 5 -5.61 -3.24 -8.91
CA ARG A 5 -5.66 -1.93 -9.58
C ARG A 5 -6.38 -2.03 -10.93
N LEU A 6 -7.13 -0.99 -11.30
CA LEU A 6 -7.81 -0.80 -12.59
C LEU A 6 -6.95 0.01 -13.58
N TRP A 7 -6.98 -0.43 -14.85
CA TRP A 7 -6.58 0.18 -16.16
C TRP A 7 -5.09 0.40 -16.58
N LEU A 8 -4.90 0.24 -17.92
CA LEU A 8 -3.71 0.11 -18.82
C LEU A 8 -2.76 1.34 -18.90
N ARG A 9 -1.49 1.35 -19.37
CA ARG A 9 -0.82 0.69 -20.52
C ARG A 9 0.73 0.94 -20.54
N LYS A 10 1.45 0.06 -21.26
CA LYS A 10 2.80 0.10 -21.91
C LYS A 10 4.09 -0.05 -21.10
N MET A 11 4.89 -1.04 -21.54
CA MET A 11 6.17 -1.55 -21.04
C MET A 11 7.37 -0.66 -21.43
N GLY A 12 8.39 -0.64 -20.56
CA GLY A 12 9.75 -0.14 -20.78
C GLY A 12 10.72 -0.73 -19.75
N GLU A 13 11.98 -0.87 -20.14
CA GLU A 13 13.05 -1.74 -19.61
C GLU A 13 13.48 -1.57 -18.13
N ILE A 14 14.09 -2.65 -17.62
CA ILE A 14 14.61 -2.86 -16.26
C ILE A 14 15.78 -1.91 -15.97
N LYS A 15 15.66 -1.13 -14.90
CA LYS A 15 16.76 -0.35 -14.29
C LYS A 15 16.87 -0.67 -12.79
N THR A 16 18.12 -0.79 -12.33
CA THR A 16 18.59 -0.81 -10.95
C THR A 16 17.64 -0.08 -9.99
N ILE A 17 17.26 -0.72 -8.87
CA ILE A 17 16.40 -0.11 -7.85
C ILE A 17 17.15 1.05 -7.18
N LYS A 18 17.07 2.24 -7.79
CA LYS A 18 17.12 3.51 -7.08
C LYS A 18 15.67 3.86 -6.77
N ALA A 19 15.08 3.16 -5.81
CA ALA A 19 13.77 3.53 -5.32
C ALA A 19 13.93 4.75 -4.40
N SER A 20 13.69 5.95 -4.90
CA SER A 20 13.71 7.19 -4.12
C SER A 20 12.72 7.16 -2.94
N ILE A 21 11.72 6.28 -3.02
CA ILE A 21 10.64 6.10 -2.07
C ILE A 21 10.91 4.94 -1.09
N LEU A 22 11.96 4.12 -1.27
CA LEU A 22 12.33 3.09 -0.27
C LEU A 22 13.42 3.60 0.65
N ASN A 23 13.22 3.39 1.95
CA ASN A 23 14.30 3.52 2.92
C ASN A 23 15.17 2.25 2.87
N SER A 24 16.17 2.25 2.00
CA SER A 24 17.00 1.07 1.70
C SER A 24 18.00 0.69 2.79
N SER A 25 18.25 1.55 3.78
CA SER A 25 19.22 1.27 4.85
C SER A 25 18.76 0.21 5.84
N ASP A 26 17.45 -0.02 5.96
CA ASP A 26 16.88 -0.88 7.01
C ASP A 26 16.35 -2.23 6.51
N ILE A 27 16.48 -2.52 5.20
CA ILE A 27 15.81 -3.65 4.57
C ILE A 27 16.75 -4.52 3.72
N GLU A 28 17.06 -5.72 4.22
CA GLU A 28 17.64 -6.77 3.39
C GLU A 28 16.54 -7.46 2.58
N VAL A 29 16.48 -7.15 1.29
CA VAL A 29 15.49 -7.72 0.37
C VAL A 29 16.05 -8.95 -0.32
N ARG A 30 15.30 -10.06 -0.30
CA ARG A 30 15.66 -11.28 -1.02
C ARG A 30 15.30 -11.17 -2.50
N GLY A 31 16.11 -11.76 -3.38
CA GLY A 31 15.90 -11.67 -4.84
C GLY A 31 14.51 -12.11 -5.32
N TYR A 32 13.91 -13.13 -4.68
CA TYR A 32 12.54 -13.54 -5.02
C TYR A 32 11.50 -12.47 -4.66
N GLN A 33 11.71 -11.69 -3.60
CA GLN A 33 10.78 -10.63 -3.18
C GLN A 33 10.79 -9.50 -4.21
N VAL A 34 11.97 -9.16 -4.75
CA VAL A 34 12.13 -8.17 -5.83
C VAL A 34 11.39 -8.63 -7.09
N LYS A 35 11.65 -9.87 -7.55
CA LYS A 35 10.99 -10.43 -8.74
C LYS A 35 9.47 -10.44 -8.62
N ILE A 36 8.94 -10.91 -7.48
CA ILE A 36 7.49 -10.91 -7.24
C ILE A 36 6.95 -9.49 -7.24
N ALA A 37 7.65 -8.54 -6.62
CA ALA A 37 7.20 -7.15 -6.59
C ALA A 37 7.18 -6.51 -7.98
N GLU A 38 8.15 -6.82 -8.85
CA GLU A 38 8.18 -6.38 -10.25
C GLU A 38 7.02 -6.91 -11.07
N GLU A 39 6.71 -8.19 -10.92
CA GLU A 39 5.57 -8.77 -11.61
C GLU A 39 4.25 -8.17 -11.09
N CYS A 40 4.14 -7.95 -9.78
CA CYS A 40 2.93 -7.44 -9.14
C CYS A 40 2.70 -5.95 -9.38
N SER A 41 3.74 -5.14 -9.61
CA SER A 41 3.58 -3.69 -9.80
C SER A 41 2.85 -3.32 -11.09
N ASN A 42 2.76 -4.27 -12.04
CA ASN A 42 2.24 -4.02 -13.39
C ASN A 42 0.86 -4.65 -13.65
N LYS A 43 0.33 -5.48 -12.74
CA LYS A 43 -0.94 -6.20 -12.95
C LYS A 43 -1.56 -6.66 -11.63
N ASN A 44 -2.87 -6.94 -11.67
CA ASN A 44 -3.58 -7.55 -10.55
C ASN A 44 -3.00 -8.92 -10.23
N SER A 45 -2.65 -9.11 -8.97
CA SER A 45 -1.82 -10.24 -8.57
C SER A 45 -2.28 -10.82 -7.23
N LEU A 46 -2.27 -12.15 -7.17
CA LEU A 46 -2.46 -12.91 -5.93
C LEU A 46 -1.11 -13.56 -5.58
N VAL A 47 -0.45 -13.03 -4.56
CA VAL A 47 0.81 -13.60 -4.05
C VAL A 47 0.51 -14.69 -3.03
N VAL A 48 0.81 -15.94 -3.38
CA VAL A 48 0.67 -17.12 -2.52
C VAL A 48 2.05 -17.55 -2.03
N LEU A 49 2.33 -17.29 -0.75
CA LEU A 49 3.57 -17.68 -0.08
C LEU A 49 3.25 -18.13 1.36
N PRO A 50 4.00 -19.08 1.94
CA PRO A 50 3.98 -19.36 3.37
C PRO A 50 4.17 -18.11 4.24
N THR A 51 3.68 -18.16 5.48
CA THR A 51 3.99 -17.15 6.50
C THR A 51 5.50 -17.12 6.79
N GLY A 52 6.02 -15.98 7.24
CA GLY A 52 7.46 -15.82 7.49
C GLY A 52 8.30 -15.45 6.26
N LEU A 53 7.84 -15.70 5.03
CA LEU A 53 8.59 -15.36 3.80
C LEU A 53 8.53 -13.89 3.35
N GLY A 54 8.01 -13.00 4.22
CA GLY A 54 8.02 -11.56 3.98
C GLY A 54 6.98 -11.05 2.98
N LYS A 55 5.75 -11.59 2.99
CA LYS A 55 4.64 -11.07 2.16
C LYS A 55 4.39 -9.57 2.35
N THR A 56 4.52 -9.07 3.58
CA THR A 56 4.36 -7.63 3.88
C THR A 56 5.49 -6.80 3.27
N ILE A 57 6.72 -7.34 3.24
CA ILE A 57 7.86 -6.69 2.58
C ILE A 57 7.60 -6.60 1.08
N ILE A 58 7.11 -7.68 0.46
CA ILE A 58 6.69 -7.65 -0.95
C ILE A 58 5.63 -6.57 -1.18
N ALA A 59 4.66 -6.41 -0.27
CA ALA A 59 3.65 -5.34 -0.34
C ALA A 59 4.27 -3.94 -0.38
N VAL A 60 5.27 -3.69 0.48
CA VAL A 60 5.99 -2.42 0.54
C VAL A 60 6.76 -2.16 -0.75
N LEU A 61 7.46 -3.17 -1.28
CA LEU A 61 8.19 -3.06 -2.55
C LEU A 61 7.26 -2.76 -3.73
N VAL A 62 6.10 -3.42 -3.78
CA VAL A 62 5.07 -3.16 -4.78
C VAL A 62 4.55 -1.73 -4.63
N ALA A 63 4.25 -1.28 -3.41
CA ALA A 63 3.77 0.08 -3.15
C ALA A 63 4.78 1.14 -3.59
N SER A 64 6.06 0.98 -3.26
CA SER A 64 7.12 1.90 -3.71
C SER A 64 7.21 1.94 -5.24
N LYS A 65 7.29 0.78 -5.91
CA LYS A 65 7.36 0.73 -7.38
C LYS A 65 6.14 1.37 -8.04
N ILE A 66 4.95 1.18 -7.48
CA ILE A 66 3.74 1.83 -7.99
C ILE A 66 3.82 3.34 -7.80
N LEU A 67 4.19 3.81 -6.60
CA LEU A 67 4.24 5.23 -6.27
C LEU A 67 5.24 6.03 -7.11
N GLU A 68 6.31 5.38 -7.59
CA GLU A 68 7.28 5.99 -8.52
C GLU A 68 6.69 6.29 -9.90
N ASN A 69 5.65 5.57 -10.32
CA ASN A 69 5.13 5.59 -11.68
C ASN A 69 3.72 6.22 -11.79
N VAL A 70 3.24 6.87 -10.72
CA VAL A 70 1.89 7.41 -10.65
C VAL A 70 1.92 8.86 -10.13
N PRO A 71 0.87 9.67 -10.38
CA PRO A 71 0.78 11.01 -9.82
C PRO A 71 0.90 11.00 -8.28
N SER A 72 1.47 12.04 -7.70
CA SER A 72 1.74 12.14 -6.26
C SER A 72 0.45 12.09 -5.42
N GLU A 73 -0.70 12.43 -6.00
CA GLU A 73 -2.02 12.37 -5.36
C GLU A 73 -2.58 10.95 -5.27
N SER A 74 -1.95 9.98 -5.96
CA SER A 74 -2.36 8.58 -5.96
C SER A 74 -2.26 7.97 -4.56
N LYS A 75 -3.18 7.06 -4.24
CA LYS A 75 -3.30 6.47 -2.91
C LYS A 75 -2.99 4.98 -2.91
N ILE A 76 -2.33 4.51 -1.86
CA ILE A 76 -2.15 3.09 -1.54
C ILE A 76 -3.12 2.74 -0.42
N ILE A 77 -3.96 1.73 -0.64
CA ILE A 77 -4.90 1.22 0.36
C ILE A 77 -4.48 -0.19 0.77
N VAL A 78 -4.19 -0.36 2.05
CA VAL A 78 -3.85 -1.64 2.67
C VAL A 78 -5.01 -2.13 3.52
N LEU A 79 -5.49 -3.33 3.24
CA LEU A 79 -6.58 -3.96 3.97
C LEU A 79 -6.06 -5.05 4.91
N ALA A 80 -6.52 -5.03 6.15
CA ALA A 80 -6.28 -6.12 7.11
C ALA A 80 -7.53 -6.38 7.98
N PRO A 81 -7.74 -7.64 8.43
CA PRO A 81 -9.00 -8.04 9.06
C PRO A 81 -9.15 -7.51 10.49
N THR A 82 -8.04 -7.21 11.18
CA THR A 82 -8.06 -6.79 12.58
C THR A 82 -7.18 -5.57 12.81
N ARG A 83 -7.46 -4.83 13.88
CA ARG A 83 -6.70 -3.64 14.26
C ARG A 83 -5.22 -3.95 14.58
N PRO A 84 -4.87 -5.04 15.31
CA PRO A 84 -3.47 -5.41 15.50
C PRO A 84 -2.71 -5.62 14.19
N LEU A 85 -3.33 -6.30 13.21
CA LEU A 85 -2.71 -6.52 11.90
C LEU A 85 -2.57 -5.22 11.09
N ILE A 86 -3.56 -4.33 11.16
CA ILE A 86 -3.47 -2.99 10.57
C ILE A 86 -2.28 -2.23 11.16
N ASN A 87 -2.17 -2.19 12.49
CA ASN A 87 -1.06 -1.50 13.16
C ASN A 87 0.29 -2.11 12.73
N GLN A 88 0.39 -3.45 12.67
CA GLN A 88 1.61 -4.13 12.23
C GLN A 88 2.00 -3.74 10.80
N HIS A 89 1.05 -3.68 9.88
CA HIS A 89 1.32 -3.24 8.50
C HIS A 89 1.67 -1.76 8.44
N TYR A 90 0.97 -0.91 9.20
CA TYR A 90 1.26 0.52 9.29
C TYR A 90 2.71 0.77 9.73
N GLU A 91 3.16 0.15 10.82
CA GLU A 91 4.54 0.32 11.31
C GLU A 91 5.56 -0.20 10.28
N THR A 92 5.26 -1.31 9.61
CA THR A 92 6.14 -1.86 8.57
C THR A 92 6.27 -0.90 7.38
N PHE A 93 5.15 -0.37 6.90
CA PHE A 93 5.14 0.57 5.77
C PHE A 93 5.80 1.89 6.15
N LEU A 94 5.52 2.42 7.35
CA LEU A 94 6.13 3.66 7.84
C LEU A 94 7.65 3.52 7.99
N LYS A 95 8.14 2.36 8.41
CA LYS A 95 9.57 2.08 8.54
C LYS A 95 10.29 2.09 7.18
N PHE A 96 9.66 1.49 6.16
CA PHE A 96 10.35 1.16 4.91
C PHE A 96 10.03 2.08 3.73
N LEU A 97 8.94 2.85 3.78
CA LEU A 97 8.66 3.88 2.79
C LEU A 97 9.18 5.23 3.26
N ASN A 98 9.97 5.88 2.41
CA ASN A 98 10.45 7.24 2.58
C ASN A 98 9.33 8.25 2.24
N ILE A 99 8.25 8.22 3.02
CA ILE A 99 7.09 9.11 2.90
C ILE A 99 6.89 9.77 4.28
N PRO A 100 6.56 11.06 4.35
CA PRO A 100 6.29 11.73 5.61
C PRO A 100 5.19 11.03 6.42
N LYS A 101 5.39 10.88 7.74
CA LYS A 101 4.47 10.15 8.64
C LYS A 101 3.05 10.70 8.61
N ASP A 102 2.89 12.00 8.43
CA ASP A 102 1.61 12.68 8.32
C ASP A 102 0.81 12.27 7.07
N LYS A 103 1.45 11.67 6.05
CA LYS A 103 0.79 11.09 4.87
C LYS A 103 0.30 9.65 5.07
N PHE A 104 0.43 9.09 6.27
CA PHE A 104 -0.11 7.78 6.62
C PHE A 104 -1.36 7.90 7.48
N SER A 105 -2.32 6.99 7.31
CA SER A 105 -3.50 6.98 8.18
C SER A 105 -4.12 5.61 8.39
N ILE A 106 -4.49 5.35 9.65
CA ILE A 106 -5.27 4.18 10.05
C ILE A 106 -6.73 4.57 10.15
N LEU A 107 -7.53 4.11 9.18
CA LEU A 107 -8.95 4.42 9.03
C LEU A 107 -9.78 3.22 9.48
N THR A 108 -10.00 3.14 10.78
CA THR A 108 -10.81 2.10 11.43
C THR A 108 -12.10 2.70 12.01
N GLY A 109 -13.04 1.85 12.42
CA GLY A 109 -14.33 2.26 12.99
C GLY A 109 -14.26 3.12 14.26
N LYS A 110 -13.08 3.30 14.88
CA LYS A 110 -12.88 4.21 16.02
C LYS A 110 -12.74 5.69 15.63
N VAL A 111 -12.38 5.96 14.37
CA VAL A 111 -12.27 7.33 13.86
C VAL A 111 -13.65 7.78 13.40
N LEU A 112 -14.09 8.98 13.77
CA LEU A 112 -15.39 9.51 13.34
C LEU A 112 -15.49 9.55 11.81
N PRO A 113 -16.68 9.25 11.21
CA PRO A 113 -16.82 9.18 9.76
C PRO A 113 -16.38 10.43 9.00
N GLU A 114 -16.68 11.63 9.52
CA GLU A 114 -16.28 12.89 8.88
C GLU A 114 -14.76 13.07 8.91
N LYS A 115 -14.14 12.79 10.06
CA LYS A 115 -12.68 12.80 10.20
C LYS A 115 -12.01 11.80 9.25
N ARG A 116 -12.62 10.61 9.02
CA ARG A 116 -12.10 9.64 8.05
C ARG A 116 -12.09 10.18 6.62
N ALA A 117 -13.12 10.92 6.21
CA ALA A 117 -13.18 11.50 4.87
C ALA A 117 -12.06 12.52 4.63
N ASN A 118 -11.78 13.38 5.61
CA ASN A 118 -10.69 14.34 5.54
C ASN A 118 -9.33 13.64 5.48
N LEU A 119 -9.09 12.68 6.38
CA LEU A 119 -7.85 11.89 6.39
C LEU A 119 -7.66 11.09 5.10
N PHE A 120 -8.72 10.55 4.51
CA PHE A 120 -8.66 9.89 3.21
C PHE A 120 -8.17 10.84 2.11
N LYS A 121 -8.65 12.09 2.11
CA LYS A 121 -8.27 13.11 1.11
C LYS A 121 -6.81 13.52 1.26
N GLU A 122 -6.39 13.83 2.49
CA GLU A 122 -5.08 14.44 2.80
C GLU A 122 -3.90 13.46 2.69
N ASN A 123 -4.16 12.16 2.90
CA ASN A 123 -3.13 11.15 3.09
C ASN A 123 -2.99 10.20 1.91
N GLN A 124 -1.80 9.63 1.77
CA GLN A 124 -1.39 8.85 0.60
C GLN A 124 -1.41 7.35 0.87
N VAL A 125 -0.98 6.91 2.06
CA VAL A 125 -0.95 5.50 2.45
C VAL A 125 -1.97 5.24 3.55
N LEU A 126 -3.00 4.48 3.22
CA LEU A 126 -4.20 4.33 4.05
C LEU A 126 -4.39 2.87 4.45
N PHE A 127 -4.69 2.64 5.72
CA PHE A 127 -4.91 1.30 6.26
C PHE A 127 -6.34 1.16 6.77
N PHE A 128 -7.03 0.11 6.31
CA PHE A 128 -8.44 -0.09 6.60
C PHE A 128 -8.74 -1.52 7.06
N THR A 129 -9.85 -1.64 7.80
CA THR A 129 -10.59 -2.91 7.80
C THR A 129 -11.49 -2.96 6.57
N PRO A 130 -11.69 -4.14 5.94
CA PRO A 130 -12.59 -4.26 4.79
C PRO A 130 -13.99 -3.68 5.05
N GLN A 131 -14.52 -3.90 6.26
CA GLN A 131 -15.84 -3.42 6.67
C GLN A 131 -15.89 -1.90 6.76
N THR A 132 -14.85 -1.24 7.29
CA THR A 132 -14.81 0.23 7.39
C THR A 132 -14.76 0.86 6.00
N LEU A 133 -13.89 0.36 5.11
CA LEU A 133 -13.80 0.87 3.75
C LEU A 133 -15.12 0.68 3.00
N ARG A 134 -15.71 -0.52 3.07
CA ARG A 134 -17.02 -0.80 2.44
C ARG A 134 -18.09 0.17 2.92
N ASN A 135 -18.19 0.39 4.22
CA ASN A 135 -19.20 1.28 4.81
C ASN A 135 -19.04 2.73 4.33
N ASP A 136 -17.81 3.22 4.24
CA ASP A 136 -17.53 4.58 3.77
C ASP A 136 -17.87 4.76 2.28
N LEU A 137 -17.55 3.75 1.46
CA LEU A 137 -17.88 3.77 0.03
C LEU A 137 -19.39 3.70 -0.22
N VAL A 138 -20.11 2.82 0.49
CA VAL A 138 -21.58 2.72 0.40
C VAL A 138 -22.26 4.03 0.81
N LYS A 139 -21.73 4.67 1.87
CA LYS A 139 -22.22 5.98 2.34
C LYS A 139 -21.68 7.16 1.53
N LYS A 140 -20.99 6.91 0.42
CA LYS A 140 -20.41 7.91 -0.50
C LYS A 140 -19.58 8.98 0.22
N LYS A 141 -18.83 8.59 1.26
CA LYS A 141 -17.96 9.53 1.99
C LYS A 141 -16.77 9.99 1.14
N TYR A 142 -16.32 9.14 0.21
CA TYR A 142 -15.31 9.42 -0.80
C TYR A 142 -15.42 8.36 -1.93
N THR A 143 -14.65 8.53 -3.00
CA THR A 143 -14.59 7.59 -4.13
C THR A 143 -13.15 7.13 -4.39
N LEU A 144 -12.98 5.96 -5.02
CA LEU A 144 -11.68 5.36 -5.35
C LEU A 144 -11.25 5.59 -6.81
N LYS A 145 -11.76 6.65 -7.45
CA LYS A 145 -11.49 6.92 -8.87
C LYS A 145 -10.01 7.22 -9.13
#